data_AF-K1GMU0-F1
#
_entry.id   AF-K1GMU0-F1
#
_cell.length_a   1.000
_cell.length_b   1.000
_cell.length_c   1.000
_cell.angle_alpha   90.00
_cell.angle_beta   90.00
_cell.angle_gamma   90.00
#
_symmetry.space_group_name_H-M   'P 1'
#
loop_
_entity.id
_entity.type
_entity.pdbx_description
1 polymer ?
#
loop_
_entity_poly.entity_id
_entity_poly.type
_entity_poly.pdbx_seq_one_letter_code
_entity_poly.pdbx_strand_id
1 'polypeptide(L)'
;MNFEPLYELKNRLENVAVVGINLAKDDFRLKRAVEQLKEYSTTAKVFKQIYDMGNELISTNDEDKCDLFLDLLALLDAVLCTQATTYSGDKPQEINTITKNKDFYKELHYSELSPLVSAFTREGGGRLNIIMDTIENNPEIMNDFRVKACMIHGLSDKYSEIADRMVDELKKQGKDIVPILKDGFDPQGKRNMVSRLEIIASICKEEENDFYKYCIENGSKEVKEDAIGYLSFDQSNIDYLLDLTKTEKGKLKNKAFEALSYMSDNRAAEEWGKFLKKKTLDNLEYLRGTDQQWALDYINDFIENYVTETKNKTLKTAEERKTVEYDILKVSPFILKNRNEKSLLFCKELYPFNKYEIKRILNFYIAKDLDKDVIDVVKELAKEYEGEFLQQ
;
A
#
# COMPACT_ATOMS: atom_id res chain seq x y z
N MET A 1 -12.53 -16.10 -38.61
CA MET A 1 -12.20 -17.29 -39.42
C MET A 1 -12.30 -18.51 -38.51
N ASN A 2 -12.91 -19.61 -38.94
CA ASN A 2 -13.00 -20.81 -38.10
C ASN A 2 -11.65 -21.55 -38.13
N PHE A 3 -10.94 -21.65 -37.00
CA PHE A 3 -9.63 -22.30 -36.92
C PHE A 3 -9.69 -23.81 -36.63
N GLU A 4 -10.87 -24.38 -36.41
CA GLU A 4 -11.04 -25.82 -36.12
C GLU A 4 -10.34 -26.74 -37.14
N PRO A 5 -10.38 -26.50 -38.47
CA PRO A 5 -9.65 -27.36 -39.41
C PRO A 5 -8.13 -27.34 -39.24
N LEU A 6 -7.55 -26.24 -38.75
CA LEU A 6 -6.11 -26.14 -38.47
C LEU A 6 -5.74 -26.87 -37.18
N TYR A 7 -6.59 -26.78 -36.13
CA TYR A 7 -6.43 -27.58 -34.92
C TYR A 7 -6.62 -29.08 -35.20
N GLU A 8 -7.57 -29.45 -36.06
CA GLU A 8 -7.75 -30.84 -36.49
C GLU A 8 -6.52 -31.35 -37.24
N LEU A 9 -5.98 -30.58 -38.19
CA LEU A 9 -4.73 -30.96 -38.87
C LEU A 9 -3.57 -31.13 -37.89
N LYS A 10 -3.39 -30.19 -36.95
CA LYS A 10 -2.31 -30.26 -35.95
C LYS A 10 -2.41 -31.55 -35.13
N ASN A 11 -3.58 -31.81 -34.58
CA ASN A 11 -3.83 -33.03 -33.81
C ASN A 11 -3.54 -34.29 -34.64
N ARG A 12 -3.86 -34.31 -35.95
CA ARG A 12 -3.54 -35.45 -36.82
C ARG A 12 -2.05 -35.60 -37.05
N LEU A 13 -1.33 -34.52 -37.32
CA LEU A 13 0.11 -34.54 -37.48
C LEU A 13 0.81 -35.02 -36.21
N GLU A 14 0.43 -34.53 -35.03
CA GLU A 14 0.96 -34.99 -33.74
C GLU A 14 0.71 -36.49 -33.52
N ASN A 15 -0.48 -36.99 -33.87
CA ASN A 15 -0.76 -38.44 -33.81
C ASN A 15 0.13 -39.23 -34.77
N VAL A 16 0.36 -38.73 -35.98
CA VAL A 16 1.27 -39.35 -36.95
C VAL A 16 2.72 -39.34 -36.45
N ALA A 17 3.16 -38.30 -35.74
CA ALA A 17 4.49 -38.29 -35.11
C ALA A 17 4.66 -39.42 -34.08
N VAL A 18 3.60 -39.75 -33.34
CA VAL A 18 3.61 -40.81 -32.32
C VAL A 18 3.60 -42.20 -32.97
N VAL A 19 2.76 -42.41 -33.98
CA VAL A 19 2.54 -43.73 -34.60
C VAL A 19 3.57 -44.05 -35.69
N GLY A 20 4.19 -43.01 -36.27
CA GLY A 20 5.26 -43.11 -37.27
C GLY A 20 4.92 -42.37 -38.55
N ILE A 21 5.77 -41.42 -38.95
CA ILE A 21 5.59 -40.53 -40.12
C ILE A 21 5.44 -41.32 -41.43
N ASN A 22 6.03 -42.52 -41.51
CA ASN A 22 5.90 -43.39 -42.67
C ASN A 22 4.45 -43.76 -42.99
N LEU A 23 3.56 -43.76 -41.99
CA LEU A 23 2.13 -44.07 -42.14
C LEU A 23 1.28 -42.87 -42.58
N ALA A 24 1.85 -41.67 -42.70
CA ALA A 24 1.11 -40.45 -43.09
C ALA A 24 0.33 -40.62 -44.41
N LYS A 25 0.90 -41.36 -45.36
CA LYS A 25 0.27 -41.64 -46.66
C LYS A 25 -0.93 -42.59 -46.54
N ASP A 26 -0.99 -43.42 -45.52
CA ASP A 26 -2.07 -44.40 -45.33
C ASP A 26 -3.13 -43.92 -44.32
N ASP A 27 -2.87 -42.81 -43.62
CA ASP A 27 -3.82 -42.21 -42.68
C ASP A 27 -4.93 -41.44 -43.43
N PHE A 28 -6.08 -42.09 -43.61
CA PHE A 28 -7.29 -41.48 -44.17
C PHE A 28 -7.75 -40.23 -43.39
N ARG A 29 -7.55 -40.18 -42.08
CA ARG A 29 -7.98 -39.05 -41.25
C ARG A 29 -7.07 -37.85 -41.48
N LEU A 30 -5.76 -38.06 -41.64
CA LEU A 30 -4.83 -37.00 -42.04
C LEU A 30 -5.18 -36.46 -43.43
N LYS A 31 -5.44 -37.34 -44.41
CA LYS A 31 -5.87 -36.91 -45.76
C LYS A 31 -7.13 -36.04 -45.73
N ARG A 32 -8.12 -36.44 -44.92
CA ARG A 32 -9.34 -35.66 -44.74
C ARG A 32 -9.07 -34.28 -44.11
N ALA A 33 -8.21 -34.22 -43.10
CA ALA A 33 -7.83 -32.96 -42.46
C ALA A 33 -7.10 -32.01 -43.43
N VAL A 34 -6.23 -32.55 -44.30
CA VAL A 34 -5.58 -31.76 -45.37
C VAL A 34 -6.61 -31.24 -46.39
N GLU A 35 -7.55 -32.07 -46.86
CA GLU A 35 -8.57 -31.65 -47.85
C GLU A 35 -9.49 -30.54 -47.29
N GLN A 36 -9.81 -30.56 -45.99
CA GLN A 36 -10.60 -29.52 -45.35
C GLN A 36 -9.92 -28.13 -45.40
N LEU A 37 -8.59 -28.07 -45.53
CA LEU A 37 -7.85 -26.81 -45.67
C LEU A 37 -7.84 -26.25 -47.10
N LYS A 38 -8.44 -26.94 -48.07
CA LYS A 38 -8.49 -26.46 -49.45
C LYS A 38 -9.20 -25.13 -49.59
N GLU A 39 -10.33 -24.95 -48.89
CA GLU A 39 -11.07 -23.68 -48.88
C GLU A 39 -10.29 -22.55 -48.17
N TYR A 40 -9.34 -22.91 -47.31
CA TYR A 40 -8.49 -21.98 -46.57
C TYR A 40 -7.32 -21.48 -47.42
N SER A 41 -6.90 -22.28 -48.40
CA SER A 41 -5.77 -21.98 -49.30
C SER A 41 -5.94 -20.69 -50.11
N THR A 42 -7.19 -20.26 -50.36
CA THR A 42 -7.47 -19.01 -51.08
C THR A 42 -7.49 -17.78 -50.17
N THR A 43 -7.51 -17.97 -48.85
CA THR A 43 -7.65 -16.88 -47.87
C THR A 43 -6.33 -16.17 -47.60
N ALA A 44 -5.21 -16.90 -47.54
CA ALA A 44 -3.88 -16.32 -47.33
C ALA A 44 -2.78 -17.25 -47.85
N LYS A 45 -1.62 -16.66 -48.20
CA LYS A 45 -0.45 -17.40 -48.69
C LYS A 45 0.02 -18.47 -47.70
N VAL A 46 -0.05 -18.20 -46.40
CA VAL A 46 0.39 -19.15 -45.36
C VAL A 46 -0.51 -20.38 -45.27
N PHE A 47 -1.84 -20.23 -45.42
CA PHE A 47 -2.76 -21.37 -45.45
C PHE A 47 -2.60 -22.20 -46.72
N LYS A 48 -2.29 -21.54 -47.85
CA LYS A 48 -1.92 -22.24 -49.07
C LYS A 48 -0.66 -23.08 -48.87
N GLN A 49 0.36 -22.51 -48.23
CA GLN A 49 1.61 -23.23 -47.96
C GLN A 49 1.38 -24.45 -47.05
N ILE A 50 0.58 -24.31 -45.98
CA ILE A 50 0.19 -25.45 -45.12
C ILE A 50 -0.56 -26.52 -45.91
N TYR A 51 -1.50 -26.13 -46.76
CA TYR A 51 -2.25 -27.05 -47.61
C TYR A 51 -1.36 -27.79 -48.63
N ASP A 52 -0.47 -27.07 -49.30
CA ASP A 52 0.44 -27.63 -50.31
C ASP A 52 1.42 -28.63 -49.66
N MET A 53 2.04 -28.25 -48.54
CA MET A 53 2.94 -29.13 -47.76
C MET A 53 2.20 -30.35 -47.19
N GLY A 54 0.97 -30.18 -46.71
CA GLY A 54 0.11 -31.27 -46.27
C GLY A 54 -0.19 -32.27 -47.39
N ASN A 55 -0.47 -31.77 -48.60
CA ASN A 55 -0.71 -32.61 -49.78
C ASN A 55 0.56 -33.36 -50.22
N GLU A 56 1.71 -32.70 -50.17
CA GLU A 56 3.00 -33.32 -50.46
C GLU A 56 3.29 -34.46 -49.47
N LEU A 57 3.08 -34.22 -48.17
CA LEU A 57 3.31 -35.20 -47.11
C LEU A 57 2.45 -36.47 -47.26
N ILE A 58 1.18 -36.32 -47.66
CA ILE A 58 0.26 -37.48 -47.85
C ILE A 58 0.39 -38.16 -49.22
N SER A 59 1.18 -37.60 -50.14
CA SER A 59 1.32 -38.10 -51.51
C SER A 59 2.71 -38.66 -51.81
N THR A 60 3.74 -38.20 -51.10
CA THR A 60 5.13 -38.64 -51.32
C THR A 60 5.35 -40.11 -50.97
N ASN A 61 6.19 -40.78 -51.76
CA ASN A 61 6.73 -42.11 -51.48
C ASN A 61 8.13 -42.04 -50.86
N ASP A 62 8.65 -40.83 -50.62
CA ASP A 62 9.96 -40.66 -50.02
C ASP A 62 9.93 -41.15 -48.56
N GLU A 63 10.93 -41.95 -48.21
CA GLU A 63 11.12 -42.41 -46.84
C GLU A 63 11.73 -41.29 -45.97
N ASP A 64 12.43 -40.32 -46.57
CA ASP A 64 13.05 -39.18 -45.88
C ASP A 64 12.15 -37.93 -45.92
N LYS A 65 10.95 -38.06 -45.34
CA LYS A 65 9.92 -36.99 -45.26
C LYS A 65 9.87 -36.30 -43.88
N CYS A 66 10.89 -36.53 -43.05
CA CYS A 66 10.97 -35.97 -41.70
C CYS A 66 11.04 -34.44 -41.72
N ASP A 67 11.85 -33.86 -42.60
CA ASP A 67 12.01 -32.40 -42.70
C ASP A 67 10.70 -31.73 -43.12
N LEU A 68 10.03 -32.24 -44.17
CA LEU A 68 8.73 -31.76 -44.62
C LEU A 68 7.66 -31.85 -43.51
N PHE A 69 7.65 -32.95 -42.77
CA PHE A 69 6.72 -33.14 -41.65
C PHE A 69 6.95 -32.11 -40.53
N LEU A 70 8.21 -31.92 -40.14
CA LEU A 70 8.58 -30.98 -39.08
C LEU A 70 8.33 -29.53 -39.51
N ASP A 71 8.64 -29.17 -40.75
CA ASP A 71 8.37 -27.84 -41.29
C ASP A 71 6.87 -27.54 -41.35
N LEU A 72 6.05 -28.53 -41.74
CA LEU A 72 4.60 -28.39 -41.75
C LEU A 72 4.05 -28.19 -40.34
N LEU A 73 4.50 -29.00 -39.37
CA LEU A 73 4.07 -28.89 -37.98
C LEU A 73 4.49 -27.56 -37.37
N ALA A 74 5.74 -27.13 -37.60
CA ALA A 74 6.27 -25.85 -37.12
C ALA A 74 5.52 -24.65 -37.72
N LEU A 75 5.22 -24.68 -39.02
CA LEU A 75 4.45 -23.63 -39.69
C LEU A 75 3.02 -23.57 -39.15
N LEU A 76 2.38 -24.72 -38.96
CA LEU A 76 1.03 -24.81 -38.42
C LEU A 76 0.97 -24.30 -36.96
N ASP A 77 1.96 -24.66 -36.15
CA ASP A 77 2.10 -24.15 -34.78
C ASP A 77 2.34 -22.65 -34.73
N ALA A 78 3.21 -22.11 -35.58
CA ALA A 78 3.44 -20.68 -35.66
C ALA A 78 2.16 -19.92 -36.03
N VAL A 79 1.36 -20.45 -36.97
CA VAL A 79 0.07 -19.87 -37.34
C VAL A 79 -0.92 -19.95 -36.17
N LEU A 80 -1.09 -21.10 -35.53
CA LEU A 80 -2.03 -21.24 -34.42
C LEU A 80 -1.62 -20.38 -33.20
N CYS A 81 -0.32 -20.29 -32.90
CA CYS A 81 0.20 -19.44 -31.83
C CYS A 81 0.00 -17.94 -32.10
N THR A 82 0.09 -17.50 -33.36
CA THR A 82 -0.08 -16.09 -33.73
C THR A 82 -1.54 -15.71 -33.99
N GLN A 83 -2.40 -16.67 -34.33
CA GLN A 83 -3.82 -16.47 -34.56
C GLN A 83 -4.69 -16.74 -33.33
N ALA A 84 -4.11 -17.29 -32.25
CA ALA A 84 -4.76 -17.33 -30.95
C ALA A 84 -5.15 -15.90 -30.57
N THR A 85 -6.46 -15.63 -30.53
CA THR A 85 -7.01 -14.32 -30.18
C THR A 85 -6.54 -13.95 -28.78
N THR A 86 -5.48 -13.15 -28.68
CA THR A 86 -5.10 -12.47 -27.44
C THR A 86 -5.98 -11.24 -27.17
N TYR A 87 -6.89 -10.90 -28.10
CA TYR A 87 -7.85 -9.82 -27.93
C TYR A 87 -9.14 -10.07 -28.73
N SER A 88 -10.29 -9.94 -28.06
CA SER A 88 -11.65 -10.13 -28.62
C SER A 88 -12.49 -8.84 -28.61
N GLY A 89 -11.87 -7.68 -28.36
CA GLY A 89 -12.56 -6.39 -28.38
C GLY A 89 -12.61 -5.73 -29.76
N ASP A 90 -13.69 -5.01 -30.06
CA ASP A 90 -13.92 -4.33 -31.34
C ASP A 90 -13.03 -3.09 -31.57
N LYS A 91 -12.26 -2.65 -30.56
CA LYS A 91 -11.41 -1.46 -30.63
C LYS A 91 -10.06 -1.74 -29.97
N PRO A 92 -8.93 -1.33 -30.58
CA PRO A 92 -7.65 -1.31 -29.89
C PRO A 92 -7.79 -0.53 -28.58
N GLN A 93 -7.47 -1.17 -27.45
CA GLN A 93 -7.32 -0.46 -26.18
C GLN A 93 -5.93 0.17 -26.13
N GLU A 94 -5.88 1.40 -25.60
CA GLU A 94 -4.61 2.01 -25.26
C GLU A 94 -3.94 1.16 -24.18
N ILE A 95 -2.76 0.62 -24.50
CA ILE A 95 -1.94 -0.06 -23.50
C ILE A 95 -1.35 1.04 -22.62
N ASN A 96 -1.89 1.17 -21.42
CA ASN A 96 -1.31 2.02 -20.37
C ASN A 96 0.02 1.41 -19.92
N THR A 97 1.07 1.60 -20.73
CA THR A 97 2.39 1.13 -20.38
C THR A 97 3.10 2.15 -19.50
N ILE A 98 3.46 1.68 -18.32
CA ILE A 98 4.29 2.38 -17.33
C ILE A 98 5.76 2.45 -17.75
N THR A 99 6.18 1.69 -18.77
CA THR A 99 7.56 1.65 -19.28
C THR A 99 7.89 2.90 -20.10
N LYS A 100 8.05 4.05 -19.43
CA LYS A 100 8.47 5.31 -20.07
C LYS A 100 9.99 5.46 -20.21
N ASN A 101 10.80 4.63 -19.54
CA ASN A 101 12.26 4.70 -19.54
C ASN A 101 12.94 3.35 -19.84
N LYS A 102 14.24 3.40 -20.20
CA LYS A 102 15.05 2.22 -20.56
C LYS A 102 15.48 1.35 -19.37
N ASP A 103 15.37 1.85 -18.14
CA ASP A 103 15.87 1.18 -16.92
C ASP A 103 14.85 0.26 -16.23
N PHE A 104 13.74 -0.08 -16.91
CA PHE A 104 12.67 -0.90 -16.32
C PHE A 104 12.98 -2.39 -16.19
N TYR A 105 14.02 -2.86 -16.87
CA TYR A 105 14.35 -4.29 -16.93
C TYR A 105 15.80 -4.50 -16.52
N LYS A 106 16.00 -5.28 -15.45
CA LYS A 106 17.31 -5.81 -15.09
C LYS A 106 17.43 -7.24 -15.62
N GLU A 107 18.59 -7.55 -16.21
CA GLU A 107 18.96 -8.93 -16.56
C GLU A 107 19.24 -9.73 -15.28
N LEU A 108 18.17 -10.13 -14.60
CA LEU A 108 18.22 -10.97 -13.40
C LEU A 108 18.19 -12.44 -13.78
N HIS A 109 19.01 -13.25 -13.13
CA HIS A 109 19.01 -14.69 -13.39
C HIS A 109 17.75 -15.33 -12.79
N TYR A 110 17.22 -16.37 -13.46
CA TYR A 110 16.01 -17.07 -12.99
C TYR A 110 16.15 -17.59 -11.56
N SER A 111 17.35 -18.05 -11.17
CA SER A 111 17.62 -18.55 -9.82
C SER A 111 17.52 -17.48 -8.74
N GLU A 112 17.66 -16.20 -9.08
CA GLU A 112 17.53 -15.08 -8.15
C GLU A 112 16.07 -14.66 -8.00
N LEU A 113 15.35 -14.59 -9.14
CA LEU A 113 13.97 -14.11 -9.16
C LEU A 113 12.97 -15.19 -8.75
N SER A 114 13.17 -16.44 -9.16
CA SER A 114 12.21 -17.53 -8.95
C SER A 114 11.91 -17.80 -7.48
N PRO A 115 12.89 -17.84 -6.55
CA PRO A 115 12.60 -18.05 -5.14
C PRO A 115 11.75 -16.91 -4.56
N LEU A 116 12.09 -15.66 -4.90
CA LEU A 116 11.37 -14.47 -4.42
C LEU A 116 9.93 -14.43 -4.96
N VAL A 117 9.75 -14.64 -6.26
CA VAL A 117 8.41 -14.70 -6.88
C VAL A 117 7.60 -15.84 -6.28
N SER A 118 8.20 -17.01 -6.05
CA SER A 118 7.53 -18.12 -5.39
C SER A 118 7.12 -17.77 -3.95
N ALA A 119 7.94 -17.01 -3.22
CA ALA A 119 7.61 -16.57 -1.87
C ALA A 119 6.40 -15.63 -1.84
N PHE A 120 6.21 -14.79 -2.86
CA PHE A 120 5.03 -13.92 -2.98
C PHE A 120 3.78 -14.62 -3.51
N THR A 121 3.93 -15.61 -4.39
CA THR A 121 2.80 -16.16 -5.16
C THR A 121 2.30 -17.50 -4.67
N ARG A 122 3.12 -18.24 -3.91
CA ARG A 122 2.74 -19.56 -3.37
C ARG A 122 2.44 -19.49 -1.89
N GLU A 123 1.67 -20.47 -1.42
CA GLU A 123 1.50 -20.73 0.01
C GLU A 123 2.62 -21.65 0.52
N GLY A 124 3.00 -21.50 1.79
CA GLY A 124 4.03 -22.32 2.43
C GLY A 124 4.74 -21.61 3.58
N GLY A 125 5.44 -22.40 4.40
CA GLY A 125 6.33 -21.88 5.44
C GLY A 125 7.64 -21.34 4.87
N GLY A 126 8.32 -20.46 5.62
CA GLY A 126 9.63 -19.92 5.24
C GLY A 126 9.62 -18.80 4.19
N ARG A 127 8.45 -18.43 3.66
CA ARG A 127 8.31 -17.35 2.66
C ARG A 127 8.81 -16.00 3.17
N LEU A 128 8.49 -15.67 4.42
CA LEU A 128 8.94 -14.42 5.05
C LEU A 128 10.47 -14.34 5.09
N ASN A 129 11.16 -15.42 5.49
CA ASN A 129 12.62 -15.43 5.56
C ASN A 129 13.22 -15.17 4.17
N ILE A 130 12.71 -15.83 3.12
CA ILE A 130 13.18 -15.60 1.75
C ILE A 130 13.03 -14.12 1.35
N ILE A 131 11.87 -13.51 1.66
CA ILE A 131 11.63 -12.09 1.36
C ILE A 131 12.59 -11.20 2.14
N MET A 132 12.75 -11.43 3.45
CA MET A 132 13.60 -10.63 4.33
C MET A 132 15.07 -10.75 3.95
N ASP A 133 15.57 -11.97 3.77
CA ASP A 133 16.95 -12.24 3.34
C ASP A 133 17.24 -11.55 2.00
N THR A 134 16.26 -11.52 1.09
CA THR A 134 16.41 -10.84 -0.19
C THR A 134 16.47 -9.32 -0.03
N ILE A 135 15.62 -8.73 0.82
CA ILE A 135 15.65 -7.29 1.09
C ILE A 135 16.98 -6.87 1.73
N GLU A 136 17.52 -7.69 2.62
CA GLU A 136 18.76 -7.39 3.34
C GLU A 136 20.01 -7.55 2.45
N ASN A 137 20.06 -8.63 1.67
CA ASN A 137 21.27 -8.99 0.92
C ASN A 137 21.25 -8.49 -0.54
N ASN A 138 20.08 -8.22 -1.11
CA ASN A 138 19.92 -7.74 -2.49
C ASN A 138 18.75 -6.75 -2.65
N PRO A 139 18.76 -5.60 -1.94
CA PRO A 139 17.65 -4.63 -1.97
C PRO A 139 17.35 -4.09 -3.37
N GLU A 140 18.37 -3.98 -4.23
CA GLU A 140 18.29 -3.51 -5.61
C GLU A 140 17.32 -4.32 -6.49
N ILE A 141 17.03 -5.58 -6.12
CA ILE A 141 16.09 -6.43 -6.85
C ILE A 141 14.64 -5.92 -6.74
N MET A 142 14.32 -5.18 -5.68
CA MET A 142 12.98 -4.62 -5.44
C MET A 142 12.62 -3.52 -6.45
N ASN A 143 13.63 -2.97 -7.15
CA ASN A 143 13.42 -2.00 -8.21
C ASN A 143 12.91 -2.64 -9.52
N ASP A 144 13.05 -3.96 -9.69
CA ASP A 144 12.55 -4.68 -10.87
C ASP A 144 11.02 -4.70 -10.90
N PHE A 145 10.44 -4.37 -12.05
CA PHE A 145 8.99 -4.25 -12.21
C PHE A 145 8.22 -5.54 -11.89
N ARG A 146 8.80 -6.72 -12.12
CA ARG A 146 8.17 -8.01 -11.81
C ARG A 146 8.08 -8.20 -10.31
N VAL A 147 9.12 -7.77 -9.60
CA VAL A 147 9.15 -7.82 -8.14
C VAL A 147 8.19 -6.79 -7.56
N LYS A 148 8.15 -5.57 -8.09
CA LYS A 148 7.16 -4.54 -7.72
C LYS A 148 5.71 -5.05 -7.80
N ALA A 149 5.35 -5.75 -8.88
CA ALA A 149 4.03 -6.37 -9.00
C ALA A 149 3.78 -7.43 -7.90
N CYS A 150 4.79 -8.24 -7.58
CA CYS A 150 4.73 -9.23 -6.51
C CYS A 150 4.61 -8.59 -5.12
N MET A 151 5.32 -7.48 -4.86
CA MET A 151 5.23 -6.72 -3.60
C MET A 151 3.82 -6.17 -3.39
N ILE A 152 3.22 -5.60 -4.46
CA ILE A 152 1.84 -5.10 -4.42
C ILE A 152 0.84 -6.24 -4.18
N HIS A 153 1.08 -7.43 -4.75
CA HIS A 153 0.30 -8.62 -4.41
C HIS A 153 0.46 -9.00 -2.93
N GLY A 154 1.68 -8.91 -2.40
CA GLY A 154 2.01 -9.16 -0.99
C GLY A 154 1.26 -8.29 0.02
N LEU A 155 0.72 -7.13 -0.38
CA LEU A 155 -0.18 -6.32 0.47
C LEU A 155 -1.47 -7.06 0.85
N SER A 156 -1.83 -8.10 0.11
CA SER A 156 -3.00 -8.95 0.37
C SER A 156 -2.63 -10.29 1.03
N ASP A 157 -1.38 -10.48 1.46
CA ASP A 157 -0.94 -11.73 2.07
C ASP A 157 -1.66 -11.97 3.41
N LYS A 158 -1.92 -13.25 3.71
CA LYS A 158 -2.56 -13.68 4.97
C LYS A 158 -1.67 -13.44 6.18
N TYR A 159 -0.35 -13.46 6.00
CA TYR A 159 0.61 -13.14 7.05
C TYR A 159 0.83 -11.63 7.09
N SER A 160 0.33 -10.98 8.14
CA SER A 160 0.41 -9.53 8.31
C SER A 160 1.84 -9.00 8.26
N GLU A 161 2.82 -9.75 8.75
CA GLU A 161 4.24 -9.37 8.72
C GLU A 161 4.77 -9.16 7.29
N ILE A 162 4.31 -9.98 6.32
CA ILE A 162 4.66 -9.79 4.92
C ILE A 162 3.99 -8.53 4.38
N ALA A 163 2.69 -8.36 4.62
CA ALA A 163 1.95 -7.19 4.14
C ALA A 163 2.54 -5.88 4.70
N ASP A 164 2.85 -5.84 6.00
CA ASP A 164 3.42 -4.67 6.68
C ASP A 164 4.82 -4.36 6.14
N ARG A 165 5.65 -5.40 5.95
CA ARG A 165 6.96 -5.22 5.32
C ARG A 165 6.83 -4.67 3.90
N MET A 166 5.85 -5.11 3.12
CA MET A 166 5.63 -4.61 1.76
C MET A 166 5.17 -3.15 1.75
N VAL A 167 4.38 -2.70 2.73
CA VAL A 167 4.05 -1.28 2.87
C VAL A 167 5.33 -0.45 3.03
N ASP A 168 6.22 -0.86 3.95
CA ASP A 168 7.45 -0.13 4.20
C ASP A 168 8.39 -0.10 2.99
N GLU A 169 8.55 -1.23 2.29
CA GLU A 169 9.41 -1.29 1.09
C GLU A 169 8.80 -0.56 -0.11
N LEU A 170 7.47 -0.59 -0.29
CA LEU A 170 6.80 0.12 -1.37
C LEU A 170 6.84 1.64 -1.17
N LYS A 171 6.79 2.14 0.07
CA LYS A 171 6.95 3.58 0.38
C LYS A 171 8.33 4.14 0.00
N LYS A 172 9.35 3.29 -0.12
CA LYS A 172 10.70 3.68 -0.57
C LYS A 172 10.82 3.77 -2.09
N GLN A 173 9.83 3.30 -2.83
CA GLN A 173 9.84 3.30 -4.29
C GLN A 173 9.57 4.70 -4.86
N GLY A 174 9.95 4.89 -6.13
CA GLY A 174 9.64 6.10 -6.88
C GLY A 174 8.17 6.19 -7.29
N LYS A 175 7.78 7.35 -7.81
CA LYS A 175 6.42 7.64 -8.32
C LYS A 175 5.99 6.74 -9.48
N ASP A 176 6.91 6.02 -10.11
CA ASP A 176 6.64 5.06 -11.18
C ASP A 176 5.75 3.88 -10.73
N ILE A 177 5.70 3.59 -9.43
CA ILE A 177 4.83 2.54 -8.86
C ILE A 177 3.34 2.94 -8.80
N VAL A 178 3.04 4.25 -8.81
CA VAL A 178 1.71 4.79 -8.51
C VAL A 178 0.62 4.29 -9.48
N PRO A 179 0.86 4.24 -10.81
CA PRO A 179 -0.13 3.66 -11.71
C PRO A 179 -0.44 2.18 -11.40
N ILE A 180 0.54 1.39 -10.95
CA ILE A 180 0.33 -0.02 -10.58
C ILE A 180 -0.46 -0.14 -9.27
N LEU A 181 -0.20 0.76 -8.30
CA LEU A 181 -0.97 0.79 -7.05
C LEU A 181 -2.44 1.14 -7.30
N LYS A 182 -2.70 2.06 -8.24
CA LYS A 182 -4.04 2.44 -8.69
C LYS A 182 -4.71 1.38 -9.56
N ASP A 183 -3.93 0.56 -10.26
CA ASP A 183 -4.48 -0.53 -11.08
C ASP A 183 -5.18 -1.58 -10.20
N GLY A 184 -6.46 -1.83 -10.50
CA GLY A 184 -7.33 -2.66 -9.68
C GLY A 184 -7.61 -2.10 -8.27
N PHE A 185 -7.36 -0.81 -8.01
CA PHE A 185 -7.72 -0.18 -6.75
C PHE A 185 -9.25 -0.13 -6.59
N ASP A 186 -9.74 -0.75 -5.52
CA ASP A 186 -11.15 -0.72 -5.15
C ASP A 186 -11.32 0.18 -3.92
N PRO A 187 -11.99 1.35 -4.04
CA PRO A 187 -12.29 2.21 -2.89
C PRO A 187 -13.09 1.50 -1.79
N GLN A 188 -13.85 0.45 -2.12
CA GLN A 188 -14.61 -0.35 -1.15
C GLN A 188 -13.79 -1.52 -0.58
N GLY A 189 -12.54 -1.66 -0.99
CA GLY A 189 -11.65 -2.70 -0.52
C GLY A 189 -11.25 -2.58 0.95
N LYS A 190 -10.56 -3.61 1.41
CA LYS A 190 -10.14 -3.77 2.81
C LYS A 190 -8.68 -3.32 2.99
N ARG A 191 -7.95 -3.98 3.90
CA ARG A 191 -6.57 -3.67 4.30
C ARG A 191 -5.63 -3.38 3.12
N ASN A 192 -5.63 -4.22 2.09
CA ASN A 192 -4.72 -4.06 0.96
C ASN A 192 -4.97 -2.75 0.19
N MET A 193 -6.22 -2.30 0.05
CA MET A 193 -6.55 -1.03 -0.62
C MET A 193 -6.21 0.16 0.27
N VAL A 194 -6.43 0.05 1.59
CA VAL A 194 -5.97 1.06 2.56
C VAL A 194 -4.44 1.21 2.47
N SER A 195 -3.70 0.12 2.50
CA SER A 195 -2.24 0.12 2.34
C SER A 195 -1.79 0.75 1.01
N ARG A 196 -2.47 0.45 -0.11
CA ARG A 196 -2.17 1.09 -1.40
C ARG A 196 -2.37 2.60 -1.36
N LEU A 197 -3.49 3.06 -0.77
CA LEU A 197 -3.78 4.48 -0.60
C LEU A 197 -2.70 5.15 0.26
N GLU A 198 -2.30 4.52 1.36
CA GLU A 198 -1.24 4.99 2.26
C GLU A 198 0.11 5.10 1.54
N ILE A 199 0.49 4.11 0.74
CA ILE A 199 1.73 4.15 -0.05
C ILE A 199 1.68 5.31 -1.05
N ILE A 200 0.58 5.46 -1.80
CA ILE A 200 0.40 6.58 -2.75
C ILE A 200 0.52 7.91 -2.01
N ALA A 201 -0.12 8.05 -0.85
CA ALA A 201 -0.04 9.25 -0.01
C ALA A 201 1.35 9.55 0.51
N SER A 202 2.12 8.52 0.88
CA SER A 202 3.50 8.68 1.30
C SER A 202 4.40 9.21 0.17
N ILE A 203 4.20 8.71 -1.06
CA ILE A 203 5.05 8.99 -2.21
C ILE A 203 4.68 10.32 -2.89
N CYS A 204 3.39 10.59 -3.07
CA CYS A 204 2.89 11.68 -3.91
C CYS A 204 2.46 12.92 -3.15
N LYS A 205 2.13 12.79 -1.85
CA LYS A 205 1.61 13.90 -1.04
C LYS A 205 0.47 14.62 -1.77
N GLU A 206 0.50 15.94 -1.90
CA GLU A 206 -0.53 16.75 -2.53
C GLU A 206 -0.78 16.45 -4.02
N GLU A 207 0.17 15.83 -4.73
CA GLU A 207 0.06 15.60 -6.19
C GLU A 207 -1.11 14.68 -6.55
N GLU A 208 -1.63 13.92 -5.59
CA GLU A 208 -2.74 12.98 -5.77
C GLU A 208 -4.02 13.45 -5.05
N ASN A 209 -4.17 14.75 -4.83
CA ASN A 209 -5.31 15.34 -4.13
C ASN A 209 -6.67 14.94 -4.71
N ASP A 210 -6.80 14.94 -6.04
CA ASP A 210 -8.05 14.55 -6.70
C ASP A 210 -8.39 13.07 -6.46
N PHE A 211 -7.37 12.21 -6.37
CA PHE A 211 -7.57 10.80 -6.03
C PHE A 211 -8.03 10.63 -4.57
N TYR A 212 -7.51 11.44 -3.63
CA TYR A 212 -8.01 11.42 -2.25
C TYR A 212 -9.47 11.88 -2.17
N LYS A 213 -9.85 12.94 -2.90
CA LYS A 213 -11.25 13.39 -2.98
C LYS A 213 -12.16 12.29 -3.53
N TYR A 214 -11.74 11.62 -4.61
CA TYR A 214 -12.46 10.46 -5.14
C TYR A 214 -12.65 9.34 -4.10
N CYS A 215 -11.62 9.02 -3.31
CA CYS A 215 -11.68 8.04 -2.22
C CYS A 215 -12.63 8.49 -1.09
N ILE A 216 -12.72 9.79 -0.78
CA ILE A 216 -13.66 10.31 0.22
C ILE A 216 -15.11 10.14 -0.23
N GLU A 217 -15.39 10.36 -1.52
CA GLU A 217 -16.74 10.20 -2.08
C GLU A 217 -17.14 8.72 -2.15
N ASN A 218 -16.25 7.88 -2.66
CA ASN A 218 -16.57 6.51 -3.09
C ASN A 218 -16.02 5.40 -2.20
N GLY A 219 -15.25 5.71 -1.16
CA GLY A 219 -14.53 4.73 -0.34
C GLY A 219 -15.36 4.03 0.73
N SER A 220 -14.83 2.92 1.23
CA SER A 220 -15.23 2.32 2.51
C SER A 220 -14.90 3.28 3.66
N LYS A 221 -15.43 3.02 4.86
CA LYS A 221 -15.23 3.92 6.00
C LYS A 221 -13.74 4.11 6.32
N GLU A 222 -12.97 3.04 6.25
CA GLU A 222 -11.52 3.02 6.50
C GLU A 222 -10.76 3.80 5.41
N VAL A 223 -11.09 3.58 4.13
CA VAL A 223 -10.48 4.32 3.00
C VAL A 223 -10.80 5.81 3.08
N LYS A 224 -12.03 6.18 3.42
CA LYS A 224 -12.44 7.58 3.61
C LYS A 224 -11.67 8.23 4.75
N GLU A 225 -11.50 7.55 5.88
CA GLU A 225 -10.78 8.07 7.05
C GLU A 225 -9.35 8.47 6.65
N ASP A 226 -8.60 7.57 6.00
CA ASP A 226 -7.23 7.87 5.57
C ASP A 226 -7.19 8.97 4.50
N ALA A 227 -8.08 8.93 3.52
CA ALA A 227 -8.15 9.93 2.45
C ALA A 227 -8.42 11.35 3.00
N ILE A 228 -9.29 11.50 4.01
CA ILE A 228 -9.52 12.78 4.70
C ILE A 228 -8.21 13.28 5.33
N GLY A 229 -7.44 12.38 5.97
CA GLY A 229 -6.14 12.71 6.54
C GLY A 229 -5.18 13.28 5.50
N TYR A 230 -5.12 12.68 4.31
CA TYR A 230 -4.19 13.07 3.25
C TYR A 230 -4.53 14.39 2.56
N LEU A 231 -5.76 14.90 2.71
CA LEU A 231 -6.08 16.27 2.29
C LEU A 231 -5.23 17.33 3.00
N SER A 232 -4.65 17.00 4.16
CA SER A 232 -3.78 17.90 4.90
C SER A 232 -2.47 18.27 4.19
N PHE A 233 -2.09 17.54 3.14
CA PHE A 233 -0.89 17.86 2.35
C PHE A 233 -1.07 19.14 1.50
N ASP A 234 -2.30 19.53 1.18
CA ASP A 234 -2.59 20.71 0.36
C ASP A 234 -3.45 21.73 1.11
N GLN A 235 -2.90 22.93 1.32
CA GLN A 235 -3.58 24.03 2.00
C GLN A 235 -4.83 24.51 1.24
N SER A 236 -4.92 24.25 -0.07
CA SER A 236 -6.11 24.59 -0.89
C SER A 236 -7.37 23.83 -0.45
N ASN A 237 -7.22 22.73 0.29
CA ASN A 237 -8.33 21.91 0.77
C ASN A 237 -9.07 22.48 1.99
N ILE A 238 -8.68 23.65 2.49
CA ILE A 238 -9.29 24.26 3.68
C ILE A 238 -10.82 24.30 3.63
N ASP A 239 -11.41 24.74 2.53
CA ASP A 239 -12.87 24.85 2.40
C ASP A 239 -13.54 23.46 2.41
N TYR A 240 -12.91 22.48 1.79
CA TYR A 240 -13.41 21.11 1.74
C TYR A 240 -13.33 20.43 3.12
N LEU A 241 -12.23 20.60 3.84
CA LEU A 241 -12.08 20.11 5.22
C LEU A 241 -13.09 20.78 6.16
N LEU A 242 -13.31 22.10 6.04
CA LEU A 242 -14.32 22.82 6.80
C LEU A 242 -15.74 22.30 6.52
N ASP A 243 -16.05 21.89 5.29
CA ASP A 243 -17.33 21.26 4.98
C ASP A 243 -17.44 19.86 5.61
N LEU A 244 -16.40 19.03 5.48
CA LEU A 244 -16.36 17.69 6.08
C LEU A 244 -16.56 17.72 7.60
N THR A 245 -16.01 18.70 8.32
CA THR A 245 -16.27 18.83 9.76
C THR A 245 -17.74 19.08 10.11
N LYS A 246 -18.55 19.59 9.16
CA LYS A 246 -19.99 19.86 9.34
C LYS A 246 -20.84 18.67 8.88
N THR A 247 -20.48 18.04 7.77
CA THR A 247 -21.28 17.00 7.12
C THR A 247 -21.00 15.60 7.69
N GLU A 248 -19.75 15.29 8.02
CA GLU A 248 -19.34 13.97 8.52
C GLU A 248 -19.68 13.75 10.00
N LYS A 249 -19.65 12.47 10.42
CA LYS A 249 -19.95 12.05 11.79
C LYS A 249 -18.93 11.05 12.34
N GLY A 250 -18.81 10.99 13.66
CA GLY A 250 -17.95 10.02 14.35
C GLY A 250 -16.48 10.14 13.93
N LYS A 251 -15.86 9.00 13.62
CA LYS A 251 -14.43 8.94 13.25
C LYS A 251 -14.06 9.83 12.06
N LEU A 252 -14.90 9.89 11.03
CA LEU A 252 -14.63 10.70 9.83
C LEU A 252 -14.61 12.20 10.16
N LYS A 253 -15.53 12.65 11.01
CA LYS A 253 -15.53 14.03 11.52
C LYS A 253 -14.28 14.32 12.34
N ASN A 254 -13.89 13.41 13.22
CA ASN A 254 -12.68 13.58 14.04
C ASN A 254 -11.42 13.65 13.17
N LYS A 255 -11.36 12.82 12.12
CA LYS A 255 -10.28 12.83 11.15
C LYS A 255 -10.23 14.10 10.32
N ALA A 256 -11.40 14.66 9.97
CA ALA A 256 -11.49 15.97 9.34
C ALA A 256 -10.96 17.09 10.25
N PHE A 257 -11.24 17.04 11.55
CA PHE A 257 -10.62 17.96 12.52
C PHE A 257 -9.10 17.77 12.60
N GLU A 258 -8.63 16.54 12.71
CA GLU A 258 -7.20 16.22 12.70
C GLU A 258 -6.52 16.82 11.45
N ALA A 259 -7.05 16.57 10.25
CA ALA A 259 -6.53 17.15 9.01
C ALA A 259 -6.59 18.69 8.99
N LEU A 260 -7.68 19.27 9.48
CA LEU A 260 -7.86 20.72 9.63
C LEU A 260 -6.82 21.34 10.57
N SER A 261 -6.29 20.58 11.54
CA SER A 261 -5.26 21.07 12.47
C SER A 261 -3.93 21.38 11.80
N TYR A 262 -3.69 20.88 10.59
CA TYR A 262 -2.48 21.16 9.80
C TYR A 262 -2.66 22.36 8.85
N MET A 263 -3.87 22.92 8.76
CA MET A 263 -4.16 24.06 7.88
C MET A 263 -3.72 25.37 8.53
N SER A 264 -3.01 26.18 7.76
CA SER A 264 -2.52 27.51 8.15
C SER A 264 -3.57 28.59 7.83
N ASP A 265 -4.79 28.40 8.32
CA ASP A 265 -5.94 29.30 8.09
C ASP A 265 -6.64 29.58 9.42
N ASN A 266 -6.93 30.85 9.73
CA ASN A 266 -7.57 31.24 10.99
C ASN A 266 -8.94 30.57 11.21
N ARG A 267 -9.66 30.25 10.14
CA ARG A 267 -10.95 29.55 10.21
C ARG A 267 -10.81 28.14 10.79
N ALA A 268 -9.64 27.51 10.61
CA ALA A 268 -9.32 26.23 11.24
C ALA A 268 -9.30 26.37 12.76
N ALA A 269 -8.58 27.36 13.29
CA ALA A 269 -8.50 27.64 14.72
C ALA A 269 -9.87 27.98 15.33
N GLU A 270 -10.69 28.76 14.61
CA GLU A 270 -12.06 29.10 15.02
C GLU A 270 -12.97 27.87 15.15
N GLU A 271 -12.96 26.98 14.15
CA GLU A 271 -13.73 25.73 14.21
C GLU A 271 -13.21 24.79 15.29
N TRP A 272 -11.89 24.68 15.45
CA TRP A 272 -11.27 23.94 16.52
C TRP A 272 -11.68 24.45 17.90
N GLY A 273 -11.74 25.77 18.10
CA GLY A 273 -12.22 26.37 19.35
C GLY A 273 -13.66 25.95 19.70
N LYS A 274 -14.53 25.72 18.71
CA LYS A 274 -15.89 25.18 18.93
C LYS A 274 -15.86 23.68 19.25
N PHE A 275 -14.97 22.93 18.59
CA PHE A 275 -14.83 21.49 18.78
C PHE A 275 -14.29 21.15 20.17
N LEU A 276 -13.25 21.84 20.62
CA LEU A 276 -12.62 21.63 21.93
C LEU A 276 -13.58 21.89 23.08
N LYS A 277 -14.42 22.94 23.01
CA LYS A 277 -15.42 23.26 24.06
C LYS A 277 -16.41 22.13 24.38
N LYS A 278 -16.61 21.16 23.49
CA LYS A 278 -17.55 20.05 23.71
C LYS A 278 -16.96 18.98 24.62
N LYS A 279 -15.71 18.59 24.37
CA LYS A 279 -14.97 17.53 25.07
C LYS A 279 -13.47 17.79 24.96
N THR A 280 -12.96 18.75 25.72
CA THR A 280 -11.59 19.27 25.55
C THR A 280 -10.54 18.16 25.56
N LEU A 281 -10.47 17.37 26.63
CA LEU A 281 -9.43 16.35 26.82
C LEU A 281 -9.51 15.21 25.78
N ASP A 282 -10.72 14.77 25.43
CA ASP A 282 -10.89 13.74 24.40
C ASP A 282 -10.46 14.28 23.02
N ASN A 283 -10.77 15.54 22.73
CA ASN A 283 -10.49 16.13 21.42
C ASN A 283 -9.05 16.61 21.26
N LEU A 284 -8.32 16.86 22.37
CA LEU A 284 -6.90 17.22 22.32
C LEU A 284 -6.09 16.19 21.55
N GLU A 285 -6.43 14.89 21.62
CA GLU A 285 -5.67 13.82 20.95
C GLU A 285 -5.49 14.04 19.44
N TYR A 286 -6.44 14.70 18.78
CA TYR A 286 -6.40 15.03 17.35
C TYR A 286 -5.50 16.24 17.02
N LEU A 287 -4.93 16.92 18.02
CA LEU A 287 -3.89 17.96 17.86
C LEU A 287 -2.46 17.41 18.03
N ARG A 288 -2.28 16.11 18.32
CA ARG A 288 -0.95 15.55 18.66
C ARG A 288 0.10 15.76 17.56
N GLY A 289 -0.32 15.65 16.30
CA GLY A 289 0.59 15.73 15.17
C GLY A 289 0.85 17.16 14.66
N THR A 290 0.00 18.14 15.00
CA THR A 290 0.17 19.51 14.47
C THR A 290 1.24 20.30 15.22
N ASP A 291 1.91 21.17 14.48
CA ASP A 291 2.88 22.16 14.98
C ASP A 291 2.39 23.60 14.74
N GLN A 292 1.09 23.78 14.44
CA GLN A 292 0.50 25.10 14.26
C GLN A 292 0.54 25.92 15.55
N GLN A 293 0.96 27.19 15.46
CA GLN A 293 1.19 28.04 16.63
C GLN A 293 -0.08 28.20 17.49
N TRP A 294 -1.24 28.41 16.85
CA TRP A 294 -2.51 28.55 17.57
C TRP A 294 -2.86 27.30 18.41
N ALA A 295 -2.47 26.11 17.95
CA ALA A 295 -2.72 24.86 18.66
C ALA A 295 -1.78 24.73 19.86
N LEU A 296 -0.49 25.08 19.67
CA LEU A 296 0.50 25.12 20.75
C LEU A 296 0.12 26.13 21.83
N ASP A 297 -0.33 27.33 21.44
CA ASP A 297 -0.80 28.36 22.36
C ASP A 297 -2.02 27.89 23.15
N TYR A 298 -3.02 27.32 22.47
CA TYR A 298 -4.19 26.74 23.12
C TYR A 298 -3.81 25.65 24.13
N ILE A 299 -2.93 24.74 23.76
CA ILE A 299 -2.46 23.64 24.62
C ILE A 299 -1.72 24.21 25.84
N ASN A 300 -0.84 25.19 25.63
CA ASN A 300 -0.11 25.86 26.70
C ASN A 300 -1.05 26.55 27.69
N ASP A 301 -2.05 27.28 27.20
CA ASP A 301 -3.05 27.93 28.04
C ASP A 301 -3.96 26.93 28.76
N PHE A 302 -4.30 25.83 28.09
CA PHE A 302 -5.03 24.73 28.70
C PHE A 302 -4.22 24.10 29.85
N ILE A 303 -2.93 23.81 29.64
CA ILE A 303 -2.04 23.24 30.66
C ILE A 303 -1.96 24.17 31.88
N GLU A 304 -1.73 25.45 31.66
CA GLU A 304 -1.62 26.44 32.75
C GLU A 304 -2.90 26.56 33.58
N ASN A 305 -4.05 26.63 32.91
CA ASN A 305 -5.34 26.66 33.57
C ASN A 305 -5.60 25.35 34.33
N TYR A 306 -5.32 24.20 33.71
CA TYR A 306 -5.52 22.89 34.33
C TYR A 306 -4.65 22.70 35.59
N VAL A 307 -3.38 23.10 35.54
CA VAL A 307 -2.48 23.10 36.69
C VAL A 307 -3.02 24.00 37.80
N THR A 308 -3.42 25.23 37.45
CA THR A 308 -3.93 26.21 38.42
C THR A 308 -5.20 25.72 39.11
N GLU A 309 -6.12 25.12 38.37
CA GLU A 309 -7.34 24.54 38.92
C GLU A 309 -7.06 23.32 39.78
N THR A 310 -6.07 22.50 39.44
CA THR A 310 -5.88 21.18 40.04
C THR A 310 -4.94 21.18 41.25
N LYS A 311 -3.89 22.00 41.26
CA LYS A 311 -2.87 21.99 42.33
C LYS A 311 -3.42 22.15 43.75
N ASN A 312 -4.55 22.85 43.90
CA ASN A 312 -5.20 23.11 45.18
C ASN A 312 -6.42 22.20 45.45
N LYS A 313 -6.75 21.25 44.56
CA LYS A 313 -7.90 20.35 44.74
C LYS A 313 -7.60 19.31 45.82
N THR A 314 -8.50 19.20 46.78
CA THR A 314 -8.53 18.07 47.71
C THR A 314 -9.38 16.95 47.12
N LEU A 315 -8.75 15.89 46.60
CA LEU A 315 -9.45 14.73 46.03
C LEU A 315 -9.86 13.76 47.13
N LYS A 316 -11.16 13.75 47.44
CA LYS A 316 -11.75 13.03 48.57
C LYS A 316 -12.17 11.61 48.21
N THR A 317 -12.53 11.38 46.95
CA THR A 317 -12.99 10.07 46.48
C THR A 317 -11.94 9.41 45.58
N ALA A 318 -12.01 8.07 45.48
CA ALA A 318 -11.18 7.32 44.54
C ALA A 318 -11.51 7.67 43.07
N GLU A 319 -12.75 8.03 42.78
CA GLU A 319 -13.17 8.40 41.43
C GLU A 319 -12.58 9.73 40.99
N GLU A 320 -12.60 10.74 41.87
CA GLU A 320 -11.95 12.03 41.62
C GLU A 320 -10.45 11.88 41.35
N ARG A 321 -9.77 10.98 42.07
CA ARG A 321 -8.35 10.65 41.84
C ARG A 321 -8.12 10.04 40.47
N LYS A 322 -8.92 9.03 40.11
CA LYS A 322 -8.84 8.39 38.78
C LYS A 322 -9.10 9.37 37.64
N THR A 323 -10.03 10.31 37.80
CA THR A 323 -10.28 11.35 36.80
C THR A 323 -9.05 12.23 36.59
N VAL A 324 -8.46 12.75 37.67
CA VAL A 324 -7.25 13.58 37.55
C VAL A 324 -6.06 12.81 36.99
N GLU A 325 -5.88 11.54 37.39
CA GLU A 325 -4.86 10.65 36.82
C GLU A 325 -5.06 10.45 35.31
N TYR A 326 -6.30 10.22 34.87
CA TYR A 326 -6.67 10.07 33.46
C TYR A 326 -6.42 11.36 32.66
N ASP A 327 -6.81 12.50 33.20
CA ASP A 327 -6.61 13.81 32.58
C ASP A 327 -5.11 14.09 32.39
N ILE A 328 -4.30 13.81 33.41
CA ILE A 328 -2.83 13.92 33.32
C ILE A 328 -2.30 13.04 32.18
N LEU A 329 -2.73 11.78 32.09
CA LEU A 329 -2.32 10.86 31.02
C LEU A 329 -2.68 11.37 29.62
N LYS A 330 -3.84 12.03 29.47
CA LYS A 330 -4.27 12.62 28.19
C LYS A 330 -3.46 13.85 27.79
N VAL A 331 -2.94 14.60 28.76
CA VAL A 331 -2.11 15.80 28.53
C VAL A 331 -0.63 15.45 28.31
N SER A 332 -0.15 14.36 28.91
CA SER A 332 1.26 13.92 28.83
C SER A 332 1.90 13.94 27.45
N PRO A 333 1.25 13.48 26.35
CA PRO A 333 1.87 13.50 25.03
C PRO A 333 2.29 14.90 24.58
N PHE A 334 1.55 15.93 24.99
CA PHE A 334 1.83 17.32 24.64
C PHE A 334 2.98 17.88 25.48
N ILE A 335 3.01 17.52 26.77
CA ILE A 335 4.13 17.83 27.68
C ILE A 335 5.43 17.23 27.13
N LEU A 336 5.41 15.96 26.72
CA LEU A 336 6.57 15.27 26.13
C LEU A 336 7.03 15.92 24.82
N LYS A 337 6.09 16.36 23.97
CA LYS A 337 6.38 16.96 22.66
C LYS A 337 7.05 18.33 22.79
N ASN A 338 6.51 19.21 23.63
CA ASN A 338 6.92 20.62 23.71
C ASN A 338 7.36 21.00 25.13
N ARG A 339 8.63 20.72 25.48
CA ARG A 339 9.20 21.12 26.78
C ARG A 339 9.28 22.63 26.86
N ASN A 340 8.65 23.21 27.88
CA ASN A 340 8.71 24.64 28.20
C ASN A 340 8.43 24.87 29.69
N GLU A 341 8.44 26.14 30.13
CA GLU A 341 8.19 26.50 31.54
C GLU A 341 6.85 25.97 32.06
N LYS A 342 5.78 26.03 31.25
CA LYS A 342 4.45 25.52 31.62
C LYS A 342 4.44 24.00 31.77
N SER A 343 5.20 23.30 30.92
CA SER A 343 5.34 21.84 30.97
C SER A 343 6.12 21.38 32.21
N LEU A 344 7.14 22.13 32.63
CA LEU A 344 7.87 21.90 33.87
C LEU A 344 7.02 22.21 35.10
N LEU A 345 6.24 23.31 35.06
CA LEU A 345 5.27 23.64 36.10
C LEU A 345 4.23 22.54 36.26
N PHE A 346 3.74 21.97 35.15
CA PHE A 346 2.84 20.82 35.16
C PHE A 346 3.45 19.63 35.90
N CYS A 347 4.70 19.27 35.59
CA CYS A 347 5.39 18.18 36.28
C CYS A 347 5.52 18.46 37.79
N LYS A 348 5.91 19.68 38.15
CA LYS A 348 6.10 20.07 39.56
C LYS A 348 4.79 19.99 40.34
N GLU A 349 3.77 20.70 39.89
CA GLU A 349 2.52 20.89 40.63
C GLU A 349 1.62 19.66 40.61
N LEU A 350 1.71 18.84 39.55
CA LEU A 350 0.84 17.66 39.40
C LEU A 350 1.49 16.34 39.80
N TYR A 351 2.74 16.36 40.28
CA TYR A 351 3.43 15.18 40.81
C TYR A 351 2.60 14.39 41.86
N PRO A 352 1.94 15.03 42.84
CA PRO A 352 1.16 14.31 43.86
C PRO A 352 -0.02 13.53 43.30
N PHE A 353 -0.53 13.94 42.14
CA PHE A 353 -1.75 13.42 41.54
C PHE A 353 -1.49 12.25 40.59
N ASN A 354 -0.31 12.15 39.98
CA ASN A 354 0.09 10.99 39.17
C ASN A 354 1.61 10.82 39.12
N LYS A 355 2.20 10.31 40.22
CA LYS A 355 3.65 10.17 40.39
C LYS A 355 4.32 9.37 39.26
N TYR A 356 3.68 8.26 38.85
CA TYR A 356 4.23 7.38 37.82
C TYR A 356 4.40 8.11 36.48
N GLU A 357 3.34 8.79 36.04
CA GLU A 357 3.35 9.47 34.75
C GLU A 357 4.31 10.66 34.74
N ILE A 358 4.34 11.45 35.82
CA ILE A 358 5.28 12.58 35.93
C ILE A 358 6.73 12.10 35.96
N LYS A 359 7.05 11.01 36.69
CA LYS A 359 8.38 10.40 36.65
C LYS A 359 8.76 9.96 35.24
N ARG A 360 7.82 9.34 34.49
CA ARG A 360 8.04 8.94 33.10
C ARG A 360 8.40 10.14 32.22
N ILE A 361 7.69 11.25 32.37
CA ILE A 361 7.96 12.50 31.63
C ILE A 361 9.33 13.06 31.97
N LEU A 362 9.65 13.20 33.26
CA LEU A 362 10.94 13.74 33.71
C LEU A 362 12.10 12.86 33.25
N ASN A 363 11.97 11.53 33.31
CA ASN A 363 12.97 10.60 32.79
C ASN A 363 13.17 10.78 31.28
N PHE A 364 12.10 10.99 30.51
CA PHE A 364 12.20 11.30 29.10
C PHE A 364 12.96 12.62 28.86
N TYR A 365 12.69 13.67 29.63
CA TYR A 365 13.43 14.93 29.53
C TYR A 365 14.91 14.77 29.86
N ILE A 366 15.25 14.03 30.93
CA ILE A 366 16.63 13.73 31.31
C ILE A 366 17.35 12.98 30.20
N ALA A 367 16.70 11.99 29.58
CA ALA A 367 17.29 11.19 28.51
C ALA A 367 17.43 11.96 27.19
N LYS A 368 16.48 12.87 26.89
CA LYS A 368 16.45 13.62 25.63
C LYS A 368 17.45 14.79 25.64
N ASP A 369 17.42 15.62 26.67
CA ASP A 369 18.25 16.83 26.77
C ASP A 369 18.20 17.39 28.21
N LEU A 370 19.20 17.07 29.03
CA LEU A 370 19.25 17.50 30.43
C LEU A 370 19.73 18.95 30.55
N ASP A 371 18.85 19.84 31.03
CA ASP A 371 19.18 21.24 31.31
C ASP A 371 19.00 21.60 32.80
N LYS A 372 19.37 22.84 33.13
CA LYS A 372 19.30 23.35 34.50
C LYS A 372 17.87 23.37 35.04
N ASP A 373 16.88 23.72 34.23
CA ASP A 373 15.50 23.86 34.68
C ASP A 373 14.89 22.48 35.03
N VAL A 374 15.20 21.46 34.23
CA VAL A 374 14.85 20.06 34.54
C VAL A 374 15.52 19.60 35.82
N ILE A 375 16.83 19.87 35.99
CA ILE A 375 17.58 19.52 37.20
C ILE A 375 16.96 20.17 38.44
N ASP A 376 16.61 21.45 38.34
CA ASP A 376 16.05 22.22 39.45
C ASP A 376 14.68 21.68 39.85
N VAL A 377 13.78 21.40 38.89
CA VAL A 377 12.48 20.75 39.17
C VAL A 377 12.65 19.38 39.82
N VAL A 378 13.57 18.55 39.32
CA VAL A 378 13.84 17.21 39.89
C VAL A 378 14.37 17.33 41.33
N LYS A 379 15.28 18.27 41.60
CA LYS A 379 15.79 18.51 42.96
C LYS A 379 14.71 19.00 43.90
N GLU A 380 13.85 19.90 43.44
CA GLU A 380 12.71 20.40 44.23
C GLU A 380 11.76 19.25 44.59
N LEU A 381 11.35 18.44 43.61
CA LEU A 381 10.49 17.28 43.85
C LEU A 381 11.15 16.24 44.76
N ALA A 382 12.45 15.99 44.60
CA ALA A 382 13.18 15.05 45.47
C ALA A 382 13.26 15.54 46.93
N LYS A 383 13.37 16.86 47.14
CA LYS A 383 13.38 17.48 48.47
C LYS A 383 11.98 17.48 49.11
N GLU A 384 10.94 17.72 48.32
CA GLU A 384 9.57 17.80 48.83
C GLU A 384 8.96 16.42 49.10
N TYR A 385 9.28 15.42 48.28
CA TYR A 385 8.74 14.06 48.35
C TYR A 385 9.82 13.03 48.71
N GLU A 386 10.72 13.40 49.64
CA GLU A 386 11.87 12.61 50.06
C GLU A 386 11.49 11.15 50.36
N GLY A 387 12.23 10.19 49.79
CA GLY A 387 11.98 8.74 49.92
C GLY A 387 11.02 8.13 48.88
N GLU A 388 10.07 8.89 48.32
CA GLU A 388 9.13 8.39 47.30
C GLU A 388 9.57 8.67 45.87
N PHE A 389 10.33 9.74 45.65
CA PHE A 389 10.83 10.11 44.32
C PHE A 389 11.85 9.09 43.77
N LEU A 390 12.67 8.49 44.64
CA LEU A 390 13.76 7.56 44.30
C LEU A 390 13.36 6.07 44.24
N GLN A 391 12.12 5.70 44.59
CA GLN A 391 11.67 4.31 44.43
C GLN A 391 11.34 4.03 42.96
N GLN A 392 11.97 2.96 42.45
CA GLN A 392 11.98 2.46 41.06
C GLN A 392 10.60 2.06 40.56
#